data_AF-A0A954RHR0-F1
#
_entry.id   AF-A0A954RHR0-F1
#
_cell.length_a   1.000
_cell.length_b   1.000
_cell.length_c   1.000
_cell.angle_alpha   90.00
_cell.angle_beta   90.00
_cell.angle_gamma   90.00
#
_symmetry.space_group_name_H-M   'P 1'
#
loop_
_entity.id
_entity.type
_entity.pdbx_description
1 polymer ?
#
loop_
_entity_poly.entity_id
_entity_poly.type
_entity_poly.pdbx_seq_one_letter_code
_entity_poly.pdbx_strand_id
1 'polypeptide(L)'
;MKRYTHRLSLLTCFIALALGCSEGAKTTPLPLEEIPQNLMEVAQNELPDVKFEQAIKRGDGSIEIRGKDSNGKVRDIDFSATGEILEVE
;
A
#
# COMPACT_ATOMS: atom_id res chain seq x y z
N MET A 1 -39.61 -10.31 -58.28
CA MET A 1 -38.51 -9.63 -59.01
C MET A 1 -38.47 -8.20 -58.49
N LYS A 2 -37.41 -7.56 -57.99
CA LYS A 2 -35.96 -7.79 -57.91
C LYS A 2 -35.48 -7.19 -56.56
N ARG A 3 -34.48 -7.84 -55.96
CA ARG A 3 -33.70 -7.37 -54.81
C ARG A 3 -32.81 -6.20 -55.25
N TYR A 4 -32.62 -5.22 -54.37
CA TYR A 4 -31.47 -4.30 -54.46
C TYR A 4 -30.86 -4.12 -53.07
N THR A 5 -29.94 -5.03 -52.77
CA THR A 5 -28.88 -4.89 -51.77
C THR A 5 -27.74 -4.09 -52.39
N HIS A 6 -27.34 -2.95 -51.82
CA HIS A 6 -25.98 -2.43 -51.98
C HIS A 6 -25.55 -1.49 -50.84
N ARG A 7 -24.55 -1.99 -50.09
CA ARG A 7 -23.31 -1.31 -49.70
C ARG A 7 -23.41 -0.06 -48.82
N LEU A 8 -22.93 -0.18 -47.58
CA LEU A 8 -21.79 0.64 -47.16
C LEU A 8 -21.03 -0.03 -46.01
N SER A 9 -19.85 -0.53 -46.37
CA SER A 9 -18.78 -0.89 -45.45
C SER A 9 -18.25 0.39 -44.81
N LEU A 10 -18.11 0.47 -43.48
CA LEU A 10 -17.10 1.31 -42.83
C LEU A 10 -16.83 0.83 -41.39
N LEU A 11 -15.81 -0.02 -41.30
CA LEU A 11 -14.77 -0.08 -40.27
C LEU A 11 -14.72 1.14 -39.32
N THR A 12 -14.80 0.95 -37.99
CA THR A 12 -14.00 1.77 -37.05
C THR A 12 -13.78 1.05 -35.71
N CYS A 13 -12.52 0.99 -35.30
CA CYS A 13 -11.99 0.34 -34.12
C CYS A 13 -12.70 0.72 -32.82
N PHE A 14 -13.10 -0.29 -32.04
CA PHE A 14 -13.22 -0.17 -30.59
C PHE A 14 -11.81 -0.22 -29.98
N ILE A 15 -11.19 0.96 -29.86
CA ILE A 15 -10.06 1.20 -28.94
C ILE A 15 -10.68 1.53 -27.58
N ALA A 16 -10.40 0.70 -26.57
CA ALA A 16 -10.53 0.95 -25.13
C ALA A 16 -10.55 -0.42 -24.42
N LEU A 17 -9.81 -0.78 -23.36
CA LEU A 17 -9.16 -0.02 -22.30
C LEU A 17 -8.18 -0.97 -21.58
N ALA A 18 -7.09 -0.38 -21.08
CA ALA A 18 -6.41 -0.74 -19.83
C ALA A 18 -5.83 -2.16 -19.67
N LEU A 19 -4.61 -2.36 -20.19
CA LEU A 19 -3.59 -3.11 -19.46
C LEU A 19 -2.73 -2.12 -18.66
N GLY A 20 -3.37 -1.39 -17.77
CA GLY A 20 -2.67 -0.68 -16.69
C GLY A 20 -2.38 -1.68 -15.59
N CYS A 21 -1.37 -2.53 -15.79
CA CYS A 21 -0.79 -3.29 -14.69
C CYS A 21 0.01 -2.27 -13.88
N SER A 22 -0.63 -1.60 -12.93
CA SER A 22 0.08 -0.85 -11.91
C SER A 22 0.82 -1.88 -11.08
N GLU A 23 2.11 -2.05 -11.35
CA GLU A 23 3.03 -2.85 -10.56
C GLU A 23 3.09 -2.20 -9.18
N GLY A 24 2.18 -2.62 -8.29
CA GLY A 24 2.05 -2.06 -6.95
C GLY A 24 3.34 -2.23 -6.18
N ALA A 25 3.77 -1.19 -5.48
CA ALA A 25 4.94 -1.23 -4.62
C ALA A 25 4.87 -2.48 -3.73
N LYS A 26 5.90 -3.32 -3.80
CA LYS A 26 5.93 -4.58 -3.05
C LYS A 26 5.97 -4.26 -1.57
N THR A 27 4.93 -4.63 -0.84
CA THR A 27 4.89 -4.59 0.63
C THR A 27 4.90 -6.01 1.17
N THR A 28 5.61 -6.22 2.26
CA THR A 28 5.75 -7.51 2.94
C THR A 28 5.33 -7.33 4.39
N PRO A 29 4.23 -7.97 4.84
CA PRO A 29 3.88 -8.01 6.25
C PRO A 29 5.02 -8.64 7.05
N LEU A 30 5.38 -8.00 8.17
CA LEU A 30 6.34 -8.53 9.13
C LEU A 30 5.64 -8.82 10.46
N PRO A 31 5.95 -9.95 11.11
CA PRO A 31 5.58 -10.15 12.51
C PRO A 31 6.33 -9.14 13.38
N LEU A 32 5.70 -8.69 14.48
CA LEU A 32 6.30 -7.66 15.35
C LEU A 32 7.61 -8.14 16.00
N GLU A 33 7.77 -9.45 16.16
CA GLU A 33 8.95 -10.11 16.70
C GLU A 33 10.18 -10.00 15.77
N GLU A 34 9.97 -9.73 14.47
CA GLU A 34 11.06 -9.48 13.52
C GLU A 34 11.51 -8.01 13.51
N ILE A 35 10.80 -7.14 14.23
CA ILE A 35 11.17 -5.73 14.33
C ILE A 35 12.32 -5.57 15.32
N PRO A 36 13.40 -4.87 14.94
CA PRO A 36 14.47 -4.53 15.87
C PRO A 36 13.92 -3.86 17.12
N GLN A 37 14.33 -4.35 18.30
CA GLN A 37 13.81 -3.89 19.59
C GLN A 37 13.92 -2.37 19.75
N ASN A 38 15.00 -1.75 19.28
CA ASN A 38 15.19 -0.30 19.33
C ASN A 38 14.11 0.48 18.55
N LEU A 39 13.63 -0.04 17.41
CA LEU A 39 12.54 0.61 16.66
C LEU A 39 11.21 0.47 17.38
N MET A 40 10.96 -0.69 17.98
CA MET A 40 9.76 -0.91 18.79
C MET A 40 9.71 -0.01 20.02
N GLU A 41 10.85 0.18 20.70
CA GLU A 41 10.96 1.12 21.83
C GLU A 41 10.70 2.56 21.39
N VAL A 42 11.25 2.99 20.25
CA VAL A 42 10.97 4.33 19.70
C VAL A 42 9.48 4.48 19.36
N ALA A 43 8.88 3.48 18.71
CA ALA A 43 7.46 3.48 18.39
C ALA A 43 6.58 3.63 19.64
N GLN A 44 6.90 2.89 20.71
CA GLN A 44 6.19 2.98 21.99
C GLN A 44 6.38 4.31 22.70
N ASN A 45 7.55 4.96 22.55
CA ASN A 45 7.79 6.28 23.14
C ASN A 45 7.02 7.39 22.40
N GLU A 46 6.96 7.32 21.06
CA GLU A 46 6.24 8.30 20.23
C GLU A 46 4.72 8.12 20.30
N LEU A 47 4.26 6.87 20.42
CA LEU A 47 2.84 6.52 20.46
C LEU A 47 2.52 5.65 21.70
N PRO A 48 2.61 6.20 22.92
CA PRO A 48 2.52 5.44 24.17
C PRO A 48 1.14 4.82 24.42
N ASP A 49 0.09 5.40 23.85
CA ASP A 49 -1.29 4.91 23.99
C ASP A 49 -1.68 3.90 22.90
N VAL A 50 -0.77 3.57 21.99
CA VAL A 50 -1.04 2.69 20.84
C VAL A 50 -0.64 1.27 21.16
N LYS A 51 -1.58 0.35 20.95
CA LYS A 51 -1.30 -1.09 20.91
C LYS A 51 -0.91 -1.48 19.49
N PHE A 52 0.38 -1.65 19.25
CA PHE A 52 0.90 -2.13 17.97
C PHE A 52 0.46 -3.57 17.69
N GLU A 53 0.07 -3.83 16.44
CA GLU A 53 -0.51 -5.11 16.01
C GLU A 53 0.10 -5.65 14.70
N GLN A 54 0.72 -4.79 13.88
CA GLN A 54 1.25 -5.16 12.59
C GLN A 54 2.48 -4.31 12.24
N ALA A 55 3.41 -4.90 11.48
CA ALA A 55 4.43 -4.16 10.77
C ALA A 55 4.44 -4.51 9.27
N ILE A 56 4.88 -3.57 8.44
CA ILE A 56 4.93 -3.72 6.98
C ILE A 56 6.27 -3.20 6.48
N LYS A 57 7.05 -4.06 5.82
CA LYS A 57 8.25 -3.65 5.09
C LYS A 57 7.89 -3.28 3.65
N ARG A 58 8.27 -2.08 3.23
CA ARG A 58 8.06 -1.62 1.85
C ARG A 58 9.26 -1.96 0.96
N GLY A 59 9.07 -1.84 -0.35
CA GLY A 59 10.07 -2.22 -1.34
C GLY A 59 11.36 -1.40 -1.29
N ASP A 60 11.32 -0.20 -0.72
CA ASP A 60 12.48 0.67 -0.45
C ASP A 60 13.20 0.33 0.86
N GLY A 61 12.69 -0.64 1.63
CA GLY A 61 13.23 -1.07 2.91
C GLY A 61 12.71 -0.29 4.11
N SER A 62 11.85 0.71 3.92
CA SER A 62 11.15 1.37 5.04
C SER A 62 10.21 0.39 5.75
N ILE A 63 9.94 0.66 7.03
CA ILE A 63 9.11 -0.16 7.91
C ILE A 63 8.02 0.71 8.51
N GLU A 64 6.77 0.37 8.25
CA GLU A 64 5.60 0.90 8.95
C GLU A 64 5.31 0.01 10.15
N ILE A 65 5.15 0.59 11.35
CA ILE A 65 4.64 -0.10 12.53
C ILE A 65 3.31 0.54 12.91
N ARG A 66 2.23 -0.25 12.87
CA ARG A 66 0.86 0.26 13.05
C ARG A 66 0.11 -0.45 14.17
N GLY A 67 -0.80 0.29 14.76
CA GLY A 67 -1.63 -0.16 15.88
C GLY A 67 -2.93 0.60 16.00
N LYS A 68 -3.60 0.40 17.13
CA LYS A 68 -4.79 1.18 17.51
C LYS A 68 -4.58 1.84 18.86
N ASP A 69 -4.99 3.09 18.98
CA ASP A 69 -5.07 3.78 20.27
C ASP A 69 -6.24 3.25 21.12
N SER A 70 -6.38 3.78 22.33
CA SER A 70 -7.47 3.43 23.26
C SER A 70 -8.88 3.76 22.72
N ASN A 71 -9.00 4.65 21.74
CA ASN A 71 -10.25 5.00 21.07
C ASN A 71 -10.52 4.14 19.83
N GLY A 72 -9.60 3.23 19.49
CA GLY A 72 -9.65 2.40 18.29
C GLY A 72 -9.21 3.11 17.02
N LYS A 73 -8.66 4.33 17.12
CA LYS A 73 -8.09 5.06 15.97
C LYS A 73 -6.80 4.36 15.56
N VAL A 74 -6.64 4.10 14.26
CA VAL A 74 -5.38 3.59 13.71
C VAL A 74 -4.32 4.68 13.81
N ARG A 75 -3.15 4.29 14.29
CA ARG A 75 -1.95 5.12 14.41
C ARG A 75 -0.77 4.31 13.93
N ASP A 76 0.19 4.97 13.32
CA ASP A 76 1.39 4.32 12.82
C ASP A 76 2.63 5.22 12.90
N ILE A 77 3.77 4.58 12.76
CA ILE A 77 5.06 5.23 12.68
C ILE A 77 5.88 4.54 11.60
N ASP A 78 6.44 5.37 10.73
CA ASP A 78 7.27 4.93 9.62
C ASP A 78 8.74 5.16 9.95
N PHE A 79 9.54 4.12 9.73
CA PHE A 79 10.99 4.15 9.83
C PHE A 79 11.62 3.98 8.46
N SER A 80 12.68 4.72 8.21
CA SER A 80 13.58 4.48 7.08
C SER A 80 14.29 3.14 7.23
N ALA A 81 14.93 2.66 6.15
CA ALA A 81 15.74 1.44 6.20
C ALA A 81 16.92 1.53 7.20
N THR A 82 17.32 2.73 7.62
CA THR A 82 18.36 2.97 8.64
C THR A 82 17.81 3.18 10.04
N GLY A 83 16.47 3.20 10.21
CA GLY A 83 15.82 3.37 11.49
C GLY A 83 15.52 4.82 11.89
N GLU A 84 15.59 5.77 10.96
CA GLU A 84 15.17 7.15 11.18
C GLU A 84 13.66 7.27 11.06
N ILE A 85 13.01 8.06 11.91
CA ILE A 85 11.57 8.33 11.78
C ILE A 85 11.33 9.15 10.51
N LEU A 86 10.45 8.66 9.65
CA LEU A 86 9.98 9.35 8.45
C LEU A 86 8.65 10.07 8.73
N GLU A 87 7.73 9.39 9.40
CA GLU A 87 6.36 9.89 9.62
C GLU A 87 5.73 9.26 10.89
N VAL A 88 4.77 9.98 11.49
CA VAL A 88 3.95 9.53 12.62
C VAL A 88 2.50 9.96 12.38
N GLU A 89 1.60 9.01 12.10
CA GLU A 89 0.18 9.27 11.77
C GLU A 89 -0.83 8.78 12.80
#